data_AF-A0A534EA16-F1
#
_entry.id   AF-A0A534EA16-F1
#
_cell.length_a   1.000
_cell.length_b   1.000
_cell.length_c   1.000
_cell.angle_alpha   90.00
_cell.angle_beta   90.00
_cell.angle_gamma   90.00
#
_symmetry.space_group_name_H-M   'P 1'
#
loop_
_entity.id
_entity.type
_entity.pdbx_description
1 polymer ?
#
loop_
_entity_poly.entity_id
_entity_poly.type
_entity_poly.pdbx_seq_one_letter_code
_entity_poly.pdbx_strand_id
1 'polypeptide(L)'
;MALVVFLRGVNVGGHRTFRPTKLAEALKHLGAINIGAAGTLVIRHPMTQAQARAEVARILPFVAEIVVCQSREIVNLLSMDPFEGQSVRPDVVRFVSVLSQRPRLAPSTPMQFPSSGQWLMKILVRRNRFVIGMYRRHMKVIGYLGALDRLYGVTATTRNWNTIATIARVLHNDLPE
;
A
#
# COMPACT_ATOMS: atom_id res chain seq x y z
N MET A 1 8.49 -15.49 8.82
CA MET A 1 8.26 -14.67 7.59
C MET A 1 8.00 -13.24 8.00
N ALA A 2 8.64 -12.28 7.35
CA ALA A 2 8.44 -10.86 7.64
C ALA A 2 7.00 -10.41 7.31
N LEU A 3 6.53 -9.42 8.06
CA LEU A 3 5.25 -8.74 7.86
C LEU A 3 5.48 -7.35 7.27
N VAL A 4 4.52 -6.88 6.49
CA VAL A 4 4.52 -5.55 5.89
C VAL A 4 3.33 -4.77 6.42
N VAL A 5 3.60 -3.59 6.99
CA VAL A 5 2.62 -2.72 7.62
C VAL A 5 2.41 -1.48 6.77
N PHE A 6 1.16 -1.10 6.56
CA PHE A 6 0.75 0.13 5.88
C PHE A 6 -0.16 0.95 6.80
N LEU A 7 0.25 2.18 7.09
CA LEU A 7 -0.56 3.14 7.83
C LEU A 7 -1.39 4.01 6.88
N ARG A 8 -2.68 4.14 7.15
CA ARG A 8 -3.56 4.95 6.30
C ARG A 8 -3.70 6.38 6.80
N GLY A 9 -3.69 7.33 5.87
CA GLY A 9 -4.04 8.72 6.14
C GLY A 9 -3.09 9.43 7.11
N VAL A 10 -1.82 9.00 7.13
CA VAL A 10 -0.77 9.61 7.94
C VAL A 10 0.05 10.58 7.10
N ASN A 11 0.50 11.68 7.69
CA ASN A 11 1.33 12.70 7.02
C ASN A 11 0.69 13.28 5.73
N VAL A 12 -0.64 13.43 5.70
CA VAL A 12 -1.38 14.02 4.56
C VAL A 12 -2.15 15.24 5.04
N GLY A 13 -2.03 16.35 4.31
CA GLY A 13 -2.78 17.58 4.58
C GLY A 13 -2.52 18.20 5.96
N GLY A 14 -1.36 17.93 6.57
CA GLY A 14 -1.03 18.40 7.93
C GLY A 14 -1.64 17.58 9.08
N HIS A 15 -2.44 16.55 8.78
CA HIS A 15 -3.09 15.70 9.78
C HIS A 15 -2.29 14.43 10.08
N ARG A 16 -2.47 13.91 11.30
CA ARG A 16 -1.84 12.66 11.80
C ARG A 16 -0.34 12.65 11.48
N THR A 17 0.29 13.77 11.79
CA THR A 17 1.69 14.03 11.49
C THR A 17 2.58 13.30 12.49
N PHE A 18 3.50 12.49 12.00
CA PHE A 18 4.50 11.80 12.81
C PHE A 18 5.75 11.50 11.96
N ARG A 19 6.83 11.07 12.62
CA ARG A 19 8.07 10.66 11.94
C ARG A 19 8.11 9.12 11.79
N PRO A 20 7.94 8.55 10.58
CA PRO A 20 8.00 7.10 10.39
C PRO A 20 9.32 6.46 10.82
N THR A 21 10.42 7.20 10.72
CA THR A 21 11.75 6.77 11.20
C THR A 21 11.79 6.59 12.72
N LYS A 22 11.10 7.45 13.48
CA LYS A 22 10.99 7.30 14.94
C LYS A 22 10.12 6.10 15.33
N LEU A 23 9.07 5.82 14.56
CA LEU A 23 8.27 4.60 14.75
C LEU A 23 9.11 3.34 14.47
N ALA A 24 9.90 3.33 13.39
CA ALA A 24 10.79 2.22 13.11
C ALA A 24 11.86 2.03 14.21
N GLU A 25 12.44 3.11 14.71
CA GLU A 25 13.41 3.05 15.82
C GLU A 25 12.79 2.47 17.10
N ALA A 26 11.58 2.90 17.46
CA ALA A 26 10.87 2.36 18.62
C ALA A 26 10.54 0.85 18.47
N LEU A 27 10.40 0.37 17.23
CA LEU A 27 10.14 -1.03 16.89
C LEU A 27 11.40 -1.79 16.47
N LYS A 28 12.60 -1.22 16.67
CA LYS A 28 13.87 -1.82 16.25
C LYS A 28 14.11 -3.21 16.85
N HIS A 29 13.63 -3.43 18.08
CA HIS A 29 13.68 -4.73 18.75
C HIS A 29 12.91 -5.84 18.00
N LEU A 30 11.97 -5.48 17.11
CA LEU A 30 11.26 -6.41 16.23
C LEU A 30 11.86 -6.48 14.82
N GLY A 31 13.03 -5.87 14.60
CA GLY A 31 13.67 -5.75 13.29
C GLY A 31 12.83 -4.90 12.32
N ALA A 32 12.22 -3.81 12.81
CA ALA A 32 11.42 -2.92 11.99
C ALA A 32 12.29 -2.05 11.06
N ILE A 33 11.90 -1.97 9.79
CA ILE A 33 12.56 -1.16 8.76
C ILE A 33 11.55 -0.21 8.13
N ASN A 34 11.89 1.07 8.04
CA ASN A 34 11.08 2.08 7.39
C ASN A 34 11.24 2.06 5.85
N ILE A 35 10.12 2.10 5.12
CA ILE A 35 10.06 2.10 3.66
C ILE A 35 9.53 3.44 3.11
N GLY A 36 9.77 4.54 3.84
CA GLY A 36 9.56 5.91 3.37
C GLY A 36 8.71 6.79 4.29
N ALA A 37 8.19 7.90 3.75
CA ALA A 37 7.48 8.92 4.53
C ALA A 37 5.99 8.60 4.79
N ALA A 38 5.42 7.68 4.01
CA ALA A 38 3.99 7.35 4.03
C ALA A 38 3.61 6.34 5.13
N GLY A 39 4.47 6.08 6.12
CA GLY A 39 4.17 5.11 7.18
C GLY A 39 4.04 3.68 6.64
N THR A 40 5.07 3.20 5.95
CA THR A 40 5.17 1.79 5.52
C THR A 40 6.38 1.17 6.19
N LEU A 41 6.19 0.01 6.82
CA LEU A 41 7.23 -0.69 7.58
C LEU A 41 7.31 -2.15 7.15
N VAL A 42 8.51 -2.71 7.23
CA VAL A 42 8.72 -4.17 7.25
C VAL A 42 9.10 -4.56 8.67
N ILE A 43 8.48 -5.60 9.23
CA ILE A 43 8.81 -6.16 10.55
C ILE A 43 9.28 -7.59 10.34
N ARG A 44 10.51 -7.90 10.79
CA ARG A 44 11.15 -9.19 10.54
C ARG A 44 10.89 -10.23 11.63
N HIS A 45 10.66 -9.78 12.85
CA HIS A 45 10.39 -10.66 13.99
C HIS A 45 9.17 -11.57 13.71
N PRO A 46 9.28 -12.90 13.94
CA PRO A 46 8.15 -13.81 13.76
C PRO A 46 6.99 -13.47 14.70
N MET A 47 5.88 -13.01 14.13
CA MET A 47 4.67 -12.68 14.88
C MET A 47 3.43 -12.77 13.99
N THR A 48 2.26 -12.76 14.61
CA THR A 48 0.99 -12.70 13.89
C THR A 48 0.71 -11.29 13.37
N GLN A 49 -0.14 -11.17 12.35
CA GLN A 49 -0.58 -9.86 11.86
C GLN A 49 -1.30 -9.04 12.94
N ALA A 50 -2.00 -9.71 13.87
CA ALA A 50 -2.69 -9.04 14.98
C ALA A 50 -1.70 -8.45 15.99
N GLN A 51 -0.66 -9.20 16.37
CA GLN A 51 0.40 -8.69 17.25
C GLN A 51 1.14 -7.52 16.60
N ALA A 52 1.48 -7.61 15.32
CA ALA A 52 2.12 -6.51 14.60
C ALA A 52 1.25 -5.24 14.57
N ARG A 53 -0.07 -5.38 14.35
CA ARG A 53 -1.01 -4.26 14.45
C ARG A 53 -1.01 -3.64 15.85
N ALA A 54 -1.05 -4.46 16.89
CA ALA A 54 -1.08 -4.01 18.28
C ALA A 54 0.19 -3.25 18.67
N GLU A 55 1.38 -3.77 18.33
CA GLU A 55 2.66 -3.11 18.61
C GLU A 55 2.77 -1.75 17.92
N VAL A 56 2.38 -1.67 16.64
CA VAL A 56 2.39 -0.41 15.91
C VAL A 56 1.37 0.58 16.50
N ALA A 57 0.15 0.12 16.79
CA ALA A 57 -0.90 0.96 17.38
C ALA A 57 -0.50 1.56 18.73
N ARG A 58 0.19 0.78 19.59
CA ARG A 58 0.63 1.20 20.92
C ARG A 58 1.61 2.39 20.88
N ILE A 59 2.38 2.51 19.80
CA ILE A 59 3.42 3.55 19.66
C ILE A 59 2.89 4.78 18.92
N LEU A 60 1.85 4.61 18.09
CA LEU A 60 1.30 5.73 17.33
C LEU A 60 0.66 6.77 18.27
N PRO A 61 0.92 8.07 18.06
CA PRO A 61 0.33 9.14 18.87
C PRO A 61 -1.13 9.44 18.49
N PHE A 62 -1.75 8.61 17.65
CA PHE A 62 -3.11 8.77 17.16
C PHE A 62 -3.67 7.41 16.73
N VAL A 63 -4.99 7.34 16.64
CA VAL A 63 -5.68 6.20 16.01
C VAL A 63 -5.51 6.30 14.50
N ALA A 64 -4.98 5.24 13.90
CA ALA A 64 -4.87 5.08 12.46
C ALA A 64 -5.32 3.69 12.04
N GLU A 65 -5.75 3.58 10.79
CA GLU A 65 -5.98 2.29 10.18
C GLU A 65 -4.64 1.64 9.82
N ILE A 66 -4.44 0.40 10.27
CA ILE A 66 -3.20 -0.36 10.12
C ILE A 66 -3.49 -1.61 9.31
N VAL A 67 -3.06 -1.63 8.06
CA VAL A 67 -3.16 -2.82 7.20
C VAL A 67 -1.85 -3.60 7.31
N VAL A 68 -1.95 -4.91 7.56
CA VAL A 68 -0.79 -5.80 7.64
C VAL A 68 -0.97 -6.95 6.66
N CYS A 69 0.05 -7.23 5.86
CA CYS A 69 0.11 -8.40 4.98
C CYS A 69 1.44 -9.14 5.15
N GLN A 70 1.48 -10.37 4.65
CA GLN A 70 2.69 -11.17 4.68
C GLN A 70 3.63 -10.81 3.53
N SER A 71 4.94 -10.89 3.77
CA SER A 71 5.97 -10.69 2.73
C SER A 71 5.72 -11.48 1.45
N ARG A 72 5.28 -12.75 1.53
CA ARG A 72 4.92 -13.56 0.34
C ARG A 72 3.83 -12.92 -0.52
N GLU A 73 2.88 -12.21 0.09
CA GLU A 73 1.82 -11.53 -0.66
C GLU A 73 2.40 -10.40 -1.53
N ILE A 74 3.48 -9.75 -1.07
CA ILE A 74 4.21 -8.71 -1.82
C ILE A 74 5.11 -9.33 -2.89
N VAL A 75 5.81 -10.44 -2.59
CA VAL A 75 6.65 -11.14 -3.57
C VAL A 75 5.79 -11.65 -4.73
N ASN A 76 4.66 -12.31 -4.43
CA ASN A 76 3.71 -12.78 -5.44
C ASN A 76 3.06 -11.62 -6.22
N LEU A 77 2.97 -10.43 -5.62
CA LEU A 77 2.45 -9.24 -6.30
C LEU A 77 3.42 -8.74 -7.38
N LEU A 78 4.73 -8.80 -7.12
CA LEU A 78 5.78 -8.31 -8.02
C LEU A 78 6.19 -9.32 -9.08
N SER A 79 5.95 -10.61 -8.86
CA SER A 79 6.14 -11.62 -9.89
C SER A 79 5.11 -11.51 -11.04
N MET A 80 4.10 -10.67 -10.87
CA MET A 80 3.18 -10.30 -11.94
C MET A 80 3.73 -9.09 -12.69
N ASP A 81 3.50 -9.03 -14.01
CA ASP A 81 3.67 -7.79 -14.78
C ASP A 81 2.31 -7.11 -15.02
N PRO A 82 1.70 -6.48 -14.00
CA PRO A 82 0.36 -5.89 -14.14
C PRO A 82 0.36 -4.62 -15.00
N PHE A 83 1.53 -4.15 -15.43
CA PHE A 83 1.68 -2.94 -16.24
C PHE A 83 2.14 -3.24 -17.67
N GLU A 84 2.17 -4.51 -18.05
CA GLU A 84 2.47 -4.93 -19.41
C GLU A 84 1.55 -4.20 -20.41
N GLY A 85 2.11 -3.77 -21.54
CA GLY A 85 1.40 -3.02 -22.58
C GLY A 85 0.98 -1.60 -22.18
N GLN A 86 1.36 -1.11 -20.99
CA GLN A 86 1.04 0.25 -20.56
C GLN A 86 2.19 1.22 -20.87
N SER A 87 1.87 2.36 -21.48
CA SER A 87 2.88 3.39 -21.78
C SER A 87 3.48 3.97 -20.49
N VAL A 88 4.80 3.92 -20.36
CA VAL A 88 5.53 4.65 -19.32
C VAL A 88 5.57 6.12 -19.72
N ARG A 89 4.92 6.98 -18.93
CA ARG A 89 4.94 8.44 -19.14
C ARG A 89 5.31 9.15 -17.83
N PRO A 90 6.02 10.28 -17.87
CA PRO A 90 6.42 11.00 -16.66
C PRO A 90 5.25 11.47 -15.80
N ASP A 91 4.09 11.75 -16.40
CA ASP A 91 2.87 12.21 -15.72
C ASP A 91 2.03 11.06 -15.13
N VAL A 92 2.37 9.81 -15.45
CA VAL A 92 1.65 8.62 -15.01
C VAL A 92 2.32 8.01 -13.79
N VAL A 93 1.55 7.85 -12.72
CA VAL A 93 1.97 7.19 -11.49
C VAL A 93 1.31 5.82 -11.41
N ARG A 94 2.12 4.78 -11.20
CA ARG A 94 1.67 3.43 -10.90
C ARG A 94 1.43 3.28 -9.40
N PHE A 95 0.36 2.61 -9.03
CA PHE A 95 0.00 2.42 -7.63
C PHE A 95 -0.51 1.00 -7.36
N VAL A 96 -0.47 0.64 -6.08
CA VAL A 96 -1.27 -0.43 -5.52
C VAL A 96 -2.10 0.13 -4.36
N SER A 97 -3.33 -0.32 -4.23
CA SER A 97 -4.13 -0.15 -3.02
C SER A 97 -4.28 -1.48 -2.32
N VAL A 98 -3.91 -1.50 -1.04
CA VAL A 98 -4.02 -2.68 -0.17
C VAL A 98 -5.33 -2.57 0.59
N LEU A 99 -6.25 -3.50 0.31
CA LEU A 99 -7.52 -3.61 1.02
C LEU A 99 -7.28 -4.17 2.43
N SER A 100 -7.94 -3.60 3.42
CA SER A 100 -7.81 -3.98 4.83
C SER A 100 -8.29 -5.41 5.13
N GLN A 101 -9.25 -5.88 4.34
CA GLN A 101 -9.86 -7.21 4.45
C GLN A 101 -10.41 -7.66 3.09
N ARG A 102 -11.06 -8.83 3.05
CA ARG A 102 -11.73 -9.33 1.85
C ARG A 102 -12.76 -8.28 1.39
N PRO A 103 -12.74 -7.84 0.12
CA PRO A 103 -13.69 -6.85 -0.37
C PRO A 103 -15.13 -7.37 -0.28
N ARG A 104 -16.06 -6.47 0.03
CA ARG A 104 -17.51 -6.77 0.02
C ARG A 104 -18.09 -6.70 -1.39
N LEU A 105 -17.48 -5.87 -2.24
CA LEU A 105 -17.85 -5.69 -3.65
C LEU A 105 -16.68 -6.09 -4.54
N ALA A 106 -16.97 -6.75 -5.65
CA ALA A 106 -15.99 -7.18 -6.63
C ALA A 106 -16.32 -6.60 -8.01
N PRO A 107 -16.11 -5.29 -8.24
CA PRO A 107 -16.32 -4.71 -9.55
C PRO A 107 -15.42 -5.38 -10.60
N SER A 108 -15.89 -5.41 -11.83
CA SER A 108 -15.10 -5.92 -12.96
C SER A 108 -13.88 -5.02 -13.21
N THR A 109 -12.78 -5.65 -13.59
CA THR A 109 -11.53 -4.99 -13.99
C THR A 109 -11.11 -5.53 -15.36
N PRO A 110 -10.51 -4.72 -16.24
CA PRO A 110 -10.07 -3.34 -16.02
C PRO A 110 -11.22 -2.30 -16.06
N MET A 111 -11.01 -1.16 -15.41
CA MET A 111 -11.93 -0.01 -15.45
C MET A 111 -11.18 1.33 -15.39
N GLN A 112 -11.83 2.41 -15.82
CA GLN A 112 -11.25 3.76 -15.86
C GLN A 112 -12.15 4.83 -15.22
N PHE A 113 -11.52 5.94 -14.83
CA PHE A 113 -12.15 7.08 -14.18
C PHE A 113 -11.65 8.39 -14.82
N PRO A 114 -12.55 9.29 -15.25
CA PRO A 114 -13.99 9.05 -15.45
C PRO A 114 -14.24 7.88 -16.41
N SER A 115 -15.44 7.29 -16.39
CA SER A 115 -15.80 6.12 -17.22
C SER A 115 -15.79 6.47 -18.72
N SER A 116 -16.11 7.71 -19.06
CA SER A 116 -16.06 8.26 -20.42
C SER A 116 -15.07 9.42 -20.54
N GLY A 117 -14.57 9.66 -21.75
CA GLY A 117 -13.63 10.73 -22.06
C GLY A 117 -12.18 10.41 -21.66
N GLN A 118 -11.41 11.47 -21.40
CA GLN A 118 -10.00 11.32 -21.03
C GLN A 118 -9.86 10.74 -19.62
N TRP A 119 -9.28 9.56 -19.52
CA TRP A 119 -9.03 8.92 -18.23
C TRP A 119 -7.99 9.71 -17.41
N LEU A 120 -8.22 9.72 -16.10
CA LEU A 120 -7.33 10.23 -15.05
C LEU A 120 -6.83 9.11 -14.13
N MET A 121 -7.63 8.06 -13.91
CA MET A 121 -7.21 6.87 -13.18
C MET A 121 -7.71 5.60 -13.89
N LYS A 122 -6.91 4.54 -13.84
CA LYS A 122 -7.27 3.19 -14.28
C LYS A 122 -7.02 2.21 -13.15
N ILE A 123 -7.96 1.29 -12.96
CA ILE A 123 -7.74 0.05 -12.25
C ILE A 123 -7.52 -1.01 -13.32
N LEU A 124 -6.36 -1.64 -13.31
CA LEU A 124 -5.99 -2.65 -14.32
C LEU A 124 -6.49 -4.02 -13.88
N VAL A 125 -6.24 -4.36 -12.61
CA VAL A 125 -6.55 -5.68 -12.08
C VAL A 125 -6.69 -5.63 -10.56
N ARG A 126 -7.47 -6.58 -10.03
CA ARG A 126 -7.45 -6.93 -8.60
C ARG A 126 -6.92 -8.36 -8.42
N ARG A 127 -6.02 -8.54 -7.45
CA ARG A 127 -5.50 -9.83 -7.03
C ARG A 127 -5.55 -9.92 -5.51
N ASN A 128 -6.40 -10.81 -4.98
CA ASN A 128 -6.67 -10.90 -3.54
C ASN A 128 -7.01 -9.52 -2.95
N ARG A 129 -6.18 -9.01 -2.04
CA ARG A 129 -6.35 -7.70 -1.39
C ARG A 129 -5.69 -6.54 -2.15
N PHE A 130 -5.02 -6.79 -3.26
CA PHE A 130 -4.29 -5.76 -4.01
C PHE A 130 -5.11 -5.31 -5.22
N VAL A 131 -5.36 -4.00 -5.28
CA VAL A 131 -5.94 -3.33 -6.43
C VAL A 131 -4.80 -2.58 -7.13
N ILE A 132 -4.52 -2.92 -8.37
CA ILE A 132 -3.37 -2.40 -9.10
C ILE A 132 -3.87 -1.46 -10.20
N GLY A 133 -3.23 -0.31 -10.30
CA GLY A 133 -3.68 0.73 -11.20
C GLY A 133 -2.64 1.77 -11.52
N MET A 134 -3.06 2.73 -12.32
CA MET A 134 -2.26 3.91 -12.60
C MET A 134 -3.15 5.15 -12.67
N TYR A 135 -2.55 6.31 -12.46
CA TYR A 135 -3.24 7.58 -12.60
C TYR A 135 -2.33 8.63 -13.23
N ARG A 136 -2.93 9.62 -13.88
CA ARG A 136 -2.24 10.84 -14.32
C ARG A 136 -2.24 11.84 -13.19
N ARG A 137 -1.12 12.53 -12.96
CA ARG A 137 -1.05 13.56 -11.91
C ARG A 137 -2.09 14.65 -12.16
N HIS A 138 -3.15 14.64 -11.36
CA HIS A 138 -4.25 15.59 -11.46
C HIS A 138 -5.02 15.62 -10.13
N MET A 139 -5.45 16.80 -9.66
CA MET A 139 -6.09 16.95 -8.34
C MET A 139 -7.33 16.07 -8.14
N LYS A 140 -8.14 15.89 -9.21
CA LYS A 140 -9.32 14.99 -9.20
C LYS A 140 -8.99 13.53 -8.84
N VAL A 141 -7.75 13.07 -9.04
CA VAL A 141 -7.34 11.70 -8.69
C VAL A 141 -7.43 11.44 -7.18
N ILE A 142 -7.25 12.46 -6.34
CA ILE A 142 -7.41 12.32 -4.88
C ILE A 142 -8.81 11.79 -4.57
N GLY A 143 -9.84 12.33 -5.24
CA GLY A 143 -11.22 11.87 -5.12
C GLY A 143 -11.40 10.43 -5.62
N TYR A 144 -10.81 10.06 -6.76
CA TYR A 144 -10.92 8.69 -7.28
C TYR A 144 -10.21 7.65 -6.40
N LEU A 145 -9.03 7.97 -5.87
CA LEU A 145 -8.34 7.11 -4.92
C LEU A 145 -9.12 6.99 -3.60
N GLY A 146 -9.73 8.08 -3.13
CA GLY A 146 -10.61 8.06 -1.96
C GLY A 146 -11.89 7.23 -2.18
N ALA A 147 -12.40 7.19 -3.41
CA ALA A 147 -13.60 6.42 -3.76
C ALA A 147 -13.38 4.89 -3.79
N LEU A 148 -12.13 4.42 -3.73
CA LEU A 148 -11.82 2.98 -3.71
C LEU A 148 -12.47 2.27 -2.52
N ASP A 149 -12.62 2.96 -1.38
CA ASP A 149 -13.30 2.41 -0.20
C ASP A 149 -14.74 2.00 -0.51
N ARG A 150 -15.49 2.92 -1.13
CA ARG A 150 -16.86 2.69 -1.54
C ARG A 150 -16.94 1.64 -2.65
N LEU A 151 -15.99 1.68 -3.59
CA LEU A 151 -15.95 0.77 -4.72
C LEU A 151 -15.75 -0.69 -4.31
N TYR A 152 -14.94 -0.96 -3.27
CA TYR A 152 -14.68 -2.32 -2.78
C TYR A 152 -15.44 -2.67 -1.49
N GLY A 153 -16.13 -1.71 -0.89
CA GLY A 153 -16.87 -1.84 0.36
C GLY A 153 -16.00 -2.06 1.59
N VAL A 154 -14.69 -1.82 1.48
CA VAL A 154 -13.69 -1.95 2.54
C VAL A 154 -12.62 -0.89 2.33
N THR A 155 -11.94 -0.52 3.39
CA THR A 155 -10.92 0.51 3.36
C THR A 155 -9.70 0.11 2.53
N ALA A 156 -9.17 1.08 1.77
CA ALA A 156 -8.05 0.89 0.86
C ALA A 156 -6.87 1.82 1.21
N THR A 157 -5.69 1.24 1.41
CA THR A 157 -4.45 1.99 1.65
C THR A 157 -3.58 2.00 0.40
N THR A 158 -3.52 3.16 -0.28
CA THR A 158 -2.79 3.33 -1.53
C THR A 158 -1.31 3.65 -1.31
N ARG A 159 -0.44 3.01 -2.09
CA ARG A 159 1.00 3.30 -2.19
C ARG A 159 1.45 3.36 -3.64
N ASN A 160 2.49 4.16 -3.87
CA ASN A 160 3.20 4.15 -5.14
C ASN A 160 3.81 2.75 -5.37
N TRP A 161 3.79 2.27 -6.60
CA TRP A 161 4.39 0.98 -6.96
C TRP A 161 5.88 0.89 -6.58
N ASN A 162 6.62 1.99 -6.68
CA ASN A 162 8.03 2.06 -6.27
C ASN A 162 8.24 1.77 -4.78
N THR A 163 7.25 2.09 -3.94
CA THR A 163 7.25 1.70 -2.52
C THR A 163 7.22 0.18 -2.39
N ILE A 164 6.39 -0.50 -3.17
CA ILE A 164 6.28 -1.96 -3.18
C ILE A 164 7.56 -2.61 -3.69
N ALA A 165 8.15 -2.10 -4.77
CA ALA A 165 9.44 -2.55 -5.25
C ALA A 165 10.55 -2.38 -4.19
N THR A 166 10.51 -1.29 -3.41
CA THR A 166 11.46 -1.07 -2.31
C THR A 166 11.24 -2.06 -1.16
N ILE A 167 9.98 -2.37 -0.81
CA ILE A 167 9.67 -3.41 0.18
C ILE A 167 10.31 -4.74 -0.23
N ALA A 168 10.17 -5.14 -1.49
CA ALA A 168 10.73 -6.41 -1.95
C ALA A 168 12.25 -6.44 -1.97
N ARG A 169 12.94 -5.35 -2.32
CA ARG A 169 14.40 -5.26 -2.17
C ARG A 169 14.83 -5.46 -0.72
N VAL A 170 14.13 -4.85 0.24
CA VAL A 170 14.39 -5.03 1.68
C VAL A 170 14.10 -6.46 2.16
N LEU A 171 13.17 -7.17 1.51
CA LEU A 171 12.87 -8.57 1.78
C LEU A 171 13.88 -9.53 1.12
N HIS A 172 14.45 -9.18 -0.04
CA HIS A 172 15.40 -10.01 -0.78
C HIS A 172 16.84 -9.91 -0.28
N ASN A 173 17.31 -8.74 0.15
CA ASN A 173 18.68 -8.53 0.69
C ASN A 173 18.96 -9.29 2.02
N ASP A 174 18.11 -10.24 2.37
CA ASP A 174 17.99 -10.89 3.66
C ASP A 174 17.71 -12.40 3.53
N LEU A 175 17.55 -12.91 2.30
CA LEU A 175 17.59 -14.35 2.03
C LEU A 175 19.07 -14.74 1.96
N PRO A 176 19.56 -15.73 2.71
CA PRO A 176 20.86 -16.31 2.40
C PRO A 176 20.82 -16.84 0.95
N GLU A 177 21.90 -16.61 0.21
CA GLU A 177 22.13 -17.20 -1.12
C GLU A 177 21.91 -18.72 -1.12
#